data_AF-A0A6B0UPJ6-F1
#
_entry.id   AF-A0A6B0UPJ6-F1
#
_cell.length_a   1.000
_cell.length_b   1.000
_cell.length_c   1.000
_cell.angle_alpha   90.00
_cell.angle_beta   90.00
_cell.angle_gamma   90.00
#
_symmetry.space_group_name_H-M   'P 1'
#
loop_
_entity.id
_entity.type
_entity.pdbx_description
1 polymer ?
#
loop_
_entity_poly.entity_id
_entity_poly.type
_entity_poly.pdbx_seq_one_letter_code
_entity_poly.pdbx_strand_id
1 'polypeptide(L)'
;MSSIESSSTALDGHVSERVAESSPDYRMILPRVLSAMFDTNSLFQHADITGRPYKATDFKEALFSIIECKDLLGLGPYQLSHVWLATFANGAAKCKVKACEELQVKGKRCMVIDLSKEEIKLKLL
;
A
#
# COMPACT_ATOMS: atom_id res chain seq x y z
N MET A 1 -34.43 32.94 51.77
CA MET A 1 -33.24 33.70 51.34
C MET A 1 -32.06 32.76 51.45
N SER A 2 -31.39 32.54 50.31
CA SER A 2 -30.08 31.91 50.11
C SER A 2 -29.92 30.40 50.44
N SER A 3 -29.22 29.54 49.71
CA SER A 3 -28.65 29.44 48.36
C SER A 3 -27.36 28.60 48.48
N ILE A 4 -27.19 27.61 47.58
CA ILE A 4 -25.93 26.99 47.10
C ILE A 4 -25.26 26.00 48.09
N GLU A 5 -25.31 24.66 47.94
CA GLU A 5 -24.81 23.71 46.92
C GLU A 5 -23.34 23.27 47.04
N SER A 6 -23.17 21.97 46.75
CA SER A 6 -22.00 21.26 46.21
C SER A 6 -21.00 20.66 47.19
N SER A 7 -20.41 19.49 46.94
CA SER A 7 -20.74 18.35 46.07
C SER A 7 -19.69 17.28 46.41
N SER A 8 -20.12 16.03 46.50
CA SER A 8 -19.30 14.88 46.86
C SER A 8 -18.28 14.54 45.77
N THR A 9 -17.02 14.35 46.16
CA THR A 9 -15.95 13.80 45.34
C THR A 9 -16.14 12.30 45.15
N ALA A 10 -16.30 11.85 43.90
CA ALA A 10 -16.01 10.48 43.51
C ALA A 10 -15.37 10.49 42.12
N LEU A 11 -14.10 10.09 42.07
CA LEU A 11 -13.32 9.90 40.85
C LEU A 11 -13.79 8.61 40.19
N ASP A 12 -14.71 8.72 39.22
CA ASP A 12 -15.07 7.60 38.35
C ASP A 12 -14.19 7.67 37.09
N GLY A 13 -13.15 6.83 37.07
CA GLY A 13 -12.25 6.68 35.95
C GLY A 13 -12.97 5.96 34.80
N HIS A 14 -13.64 6.74 33.95
CA HIS A 14 -14.13 6.24 32.67
C HIS A 14 -12.93 5.94 31.75
N VAL A 15 -12.47 4.69 31.74
CA VAL A 15 -11.63 4.17 30.66
C VAL A 15 -12.49 4.17 29.41
N SER A 16 -12.30 5.18 28.57
CA SER A 16 -12.77 5.17 27.19
C SER A 16 -11.97 4.08 26.47
N GLU A 17 -12.57 2.89 26.33
CA GLU A 17 -12.14 1.89 25.37
C GLU A 17 -12.23 2.54 23.99
N ARG A 18 -11.13 3.16 23.57
CA ARG A 18 -10.87 3.40 22.16
C ARG A 18 -10.74 2.00 21.56
N VAL A 19 -11.83 1.48 21.01
CA VAL A 19 -11.78 0.42 20.02
C VAL A 19 -10.92 0.97 18.90
N ALA A 20 -9.62 0.64 18.95
CA ALA A 20 -8.79 0.73 17.77
C ALA A 20 -9.46 -0.23 16.78
N GLU A 21 -10.16 0.32 15.79
CA GLU A 21 -10.61 -0.45 14.64
C GLU A 21 -9.35 -1.13 14.09
N SER A 22 -9.18 -2.41 14.41
CA SER A 22 -8.07 -3.20 13.90
C SER A 22 -8.29 -3.23 12.40
N SER A 23 -7.51 -2.43 11.67
CA SER A 23 -7.49 -2.50 10.22
C SER A 23 -7.32 -3.96 9.83
N PRO A 24 -8.12 -4.51 8.90
CA PRO A 24 -8.06 -5.92 8.57
C PRO A 24 -6.61 -6.27 8.22
N ASP A 25 -6.07 -7.28 8.92
CA ASP A 25 -4.69 -7.75 8.74
C ASP A 25 -4.36 -7.86 7.25
N TYR A 26 -3.40 -7.05 6.80
CA TYR A 26 -3.01 -7.03 5.40
C TYR A 26 -2.28 -8.32 5.07
N ARG A 27 -2.99 -9.25 4.42
CA ARG A 27 -2.43 -10.54 4.00
C ARG A 27 -1.69 -10.37 2.67
N MET A 28 -0.36 -10.36 2.75
CA MET A 28 0.52 -10.37 1.59
C MET A 28 0.88 -11.80 1.21
N ILE A 29 0.65 -12.19 -0.05
CA ILE A 29 1.17 -13.44 -0.59
C ILE A 29 2.36 -13.07 -1.47
N LEU A 30 3.56 -13.36 -0.99
CA LEU A 30 4.77 -13.08 -1.75
C LEU A 30 4.83 -13.97 -3.00
N PRO A 31 4.97 -13.40 -4.19
CA PRO A 31 5.23 -14.17 -5.41
C PRO A 31 6.54 -14.94 -5.29
N ARG A 32 6.67 -16.04 -6.02
CA ARG A 32 7.98 -16.70 -6.15
C ARG A 32 8.84 -15.86 -7.09
N VAL A 33 9.91 -15.28 -6.56
CA VAL A 33 10.82 -14.44 -7.33
C VAL A 33 11.98 -15.30 -7.82
N LEU A 34 12.09 -15.48 -9.14
CA LEU A 34 13.32 -15.96 -9.75
C LEU A 34 14.25 -14.75 -9.92
N SER A 35 15.15 -14.56 -8.94
CA SER A 35 16.00 -13.37 -8.77
C SER A 35 16.79 -12.96 -10.03
N ALA A 36 17.08 -13.90 -10.93
CA ALA A 36 17.91 -13.66 -12.12
C ALA A 36 17.21 -12.95 -13.30
N MET A 37 15.91 -12.62 -13.23
CA MET A 37 15.13 -12.28 -14.43
C MET A 37 14.44 -10.90 -14.47
N PHE A 38 14.64 -10.02 -13.48
CA PHE A 38 13.97 -8.72 -13.48
C PHE A 38 14.90 -7.58 -13.87
N ASP A 39 14.43 -6.74 -14.79
CA ASP A 39 15.10 -5.52 -15.17
C ASP A 39 15.29 -4.62 -13.94
N THR A 40 16.43 -3.94 -13.89
CA THR A 40 16.78 -3.01 -12.81
C THR A 40 15.76 -1.87 -12.65
N ASN A 41 14.95 -1.62 -13.69
CA ASN A 41 13.89 -0.63 -13.73
C ASN A 41 12.48 -1.22 -13.55
N SER A 42 12.34 -2.35 -12.87
CA SER A 42 11.01 -2.92 -12.56
C SER A 42 10.64 -2.79 -11.08
N LEU A 43 9.32 -2.70 -10.83
CA LEU A 43 8.70 -2.75 -9.50
C LEU A 43 7.47 -3.64 -9.52
N PHE A 44 7.24 -4.32 -8.40
CA PHE A 44 6.04 -5.11 -8.16
C PHE A 44 5.00 -4.27 -7.44
N GLN A 45 3.75 -4.44 -7.84
CA GLN A 45 2.57 -3.81 -7.27
C GLN A 45 1.72 -4.92 -6.67
N HIS A 46 1.73 -5.04 -5.35
CA HIS A 46 0.93 -6.02 -4.62
C HIS A 46 -0.36 -5.35 -4.16
N ALA A 47 -1.42 -5.51 -4.92
CA ALA A 47 -2.73 -4.95 -4.63
C ALA A 47 -3.50 -5.82 -3.62
N ASP A 48 -4.43 -5.20 -2.90
CA ASP A 48 -5.32 -5.90 -1.97
C ASP A 48 -6.11 -7.01 -2.67
N ILE A 49 -6.07 -8.21 -2.12
CA ILE A 49 -6.73 -9.39 -2.68
C ILE A 49 -8.26 -9.24 -2.81
N THR A 50 -8.87 -8.37 -2.03
CA THR A 50 -10.32 -8.08 -2.03
C THR A 50 -10.75 -7.18 -3.19
N GLY A 51 -9.83 -6.47 -3.85
CA GLY A 51 -10.15 -5.57 -4.96
C GLY A 51 -10.28 -6.25 -6.33
N ARG A 52 -10.01 -7.56 -6.40
CA ARG A 52 -10.06 -8.34 -7.63
C ARG A 52 -11.45 -8.34 -8.29
N PRO A 53 -11.55 -8.50 -9.62
CA PRO A 53 -10.43 -8.56 -10.57
C PRO A 53 -9.81 -7.17 -10.81
N TYR A 54 -8.51 -7.16 -11.09
CA TYR A 54 -7.77 -5.98 -11.47
C TYR A 54 -7.51 -5.95 -12.98
N LYS A 55 -7.45 -4.74 -13.54
CA LYS A 55 -7.11 -4.45 -14.93
C LYS A 55 -5.89 -3.54 -15.01
N ALA A 56 -5.21 -3.55 -16.16
CA ALA A 56 -4.07 -2.67 -16.39
C ALA A 56 -4.43 -1.19 -16.24
N THR A 57 -5.67 -0.80 -16.57
CA THR A 57 -6.18 0.56 -16.40
C THR A 57 -6.17 1.03 -14.95
N ASP A 58 -6.50 0.14 -14.00
CA ASP A 58 -6.57 0.47 -12.58
C ASP A 58 -5.20 0.89 -12.05
N PHE A 59 -4.13 0.21 -12.48
CA PHE A 59 -2.76 0.54 -12.10
C PHE A 59 -2.20 1.71 -12.90
N LYS A 60 -2.57 1.85 -14.18
CA LYS A 60 -2.15 3.01 -14.99
C LYS A 60 -2.66 4.31 -14.38
N GLU A 61 -3.91 4.36 -13.93
CA GLU A 61 -4.46 5.52 -13.25
C GLU A 61 -3.63 5.89 -12.00
N ALA A 62 -3.32 4.90 -11.17
CA ALA A 62 -2.49 5.12 -9.98
C ALA A 62 -1.07 5.59 -10.34
N LEU A 63 -0.41 4.94 -11.30
CA LEU A 63 0.97 5.27 -11.70
C LEU A 63 1.07 6.63 -12.38
N PHE A 64 0.11 6.99 -13.23
CA PHE A 64 0.14 8.26 -13.99
C PHE A 64 -0.19 9.48 -13.14
N SER A 65 -0.63 9.29 -11.89
CA SER A 65 -0.64 10.38 -10.90
C SER A 65 0.77 10.77 -10.41
N ILE A 66 1.79 9.94 -10.69
CA ILE A 66 3.17 10.09 -10.19
C ILE A 66 4.19 10.28 -11.32
N ILE A 67 3.99 9.57 -12.44
CA ILE A 67 4.90 9.55 -13.59
C ILE A 67 4.18 9.91 -14.89
N GLU A 68 4.95 10.26 -15.93
CA GLU A 68 4.36 10.50 -17.24
C GLU A 68 4.06 9.17 -17.95
N CYS A 69 3.11 9.18 -18.90
CA CYS A 69 2.74 7.99 -19.67
C CYS A 69 3.94 7.34 -20.39
N LYS A 70 4.87 8.16 -20.90
CA LYS A 70 6.08 7.71 -21.60
C LYS A 70 7.08 6.97 -20.69
N ASP A 71 6.96 7.14 -19.38
CA ASP A 71 7.88 6.55 -18.41
C ASP A 71 7.55 5.08 -18.11
N LEU A 72 6.38 4.58 -18.53
CA LEU A 72 5.93 3.20 -18.32
C LEU A 72 6.06 2.39 -19.63
N LEU A 73 7.02 1.45 -19.66
CA LEU A 73 7.27 0.59 -20.82
C LEU A 73 6.39 -0.66 -20.83
N GLY A 74 6.14 -1.22 -19.65
CA GLY A 74 5.43 -2.48 -19.51
C GLY A 74 4.62 -2.51 -18.22
N LEU A 75 3.44 -3.12 -18.29
CA LEU A 75 2.58 -3.37 -17.14
C LEU A 75 1.77 -4.62 -17.38
N GLY A 76 1.90 -5.61 -16.49
CA GLY A 76 1.18 -6.87 -16.63
C GLY A 76 1.01 -7.63 -15.31
N PRO A 77 0.06 -8.57 -15.24
CA PRO A 77 -0.11 -9.42 -14.08
C PRO A 77 1.12 -10.33 -13.92
N TYR A 78 1.48 -10.61 -12.68
CA TYR A 78 2.63 -11.45 -12.34
C TYR A 78 2.20 -12.56 -11.36
N GLN A 79 2.14 -13.80 -11.86
CA GLN A 79 1.78 -15.04 -11.14
C GLN A 79 0.38 -15.04 -10.49
N LEU A 80 0.09 -14.07 -9.63
CA LEU A 80 -1.14 -13.91 -8.89
C LEU A 80 -1.93 -12.72 -9.46
N SER A 81 -3.26 -12.84 -9.50
CA SER A 81 -4.15 -11.81 -10.09
C SER A 81 -4.13 -10.44 -9.42
N HIS A 82 -3.55 -10.34 -8.23
CA HIS A 82 -3.41 -9.10 -7.44
C HIS A 82 -1.96 -8.60 -7.42
N VAL A 83 -1.03 -9.27 -8.11
CA VAL A 83 0.35 -8.82 -8.22
C VAL A 83 0.64 -8.45 -9.65
N TRP A 84 1.19 -7.25 -9.84
CA TRP A 84 1.47 -6.69 -11.17
C TRP A 84 2.92 -6.22 -11.24
N LEU A 85 3.56 -6.45 -12.39
CA LEU A 85 4.91 -5.98 -12.67
C LEU A 85 4.83 -4.73 -13.55
N ALA A 86 5.41 -3.63 -13.09
CA ALA A 86 5.63 -2.44 -13.88
C ALA A 86 7.11 -2.33 -14.26
N THR A 87 7.38 -2.06 -15.54
CA THR A 87 8.72 -1.80 -16.06
C THR A 87 8.78 -0.36 -16.55
N PHE A 88 9.77 0.38 -16.05
CA PHE A 88 9.93 1.81 -16.31
C PHE A 88 11.03 2.08 -17.34
N ALA A 89 10.87 3.17 -18.09
CA ALA A 89 11.83 3.57 -19.12
C ALA A 89 13.20 3.96 -18.56
N ASN A 90 13.22 4.45 -17.31
CA ASN A 90 14.44 4.91 -16.66
C ASN A 90 14.34 4.74 -15.13
N GLY A 91 15.50 4.77 -14.48
CA GLY A 91 15.59 4.64 -13.02
C GLY A 91 14.95 5.79 -12.24
N ALA A 92 14.87 7.00 -12.82
CA ALA A 92 14.25 8.14 -12.15
C ALA A 92 12.73 7.95 -11.96
N ALA A 93 12.03 7.46 -12.99
CA ALA A 93 10.61 7.11 -12.92
C ALA A 93 10.36 5.99 -11.90
N LYS A 94 11.18 4.93 -11.93
CA LYS A 94 11.16 3.87 -10.89
C LYS A 94 11.31 4.46 -9.49
N CYS A 95 12.29 5.33 -9.27
CA CYS A 95 12.55 5.93 -7.96
C CYS A 95 11.38 6.79 -7.47
N LYS A 96 10.71 7.54 -8.35
CA LYS A 96 9.50 8.32 -7.99
C LYS A 96 8.38 7.41 -7.47
N VAL A 97 8.05 6.35 -8.20
CA VAL A 97 6.99 5.41 -7.79
C VAL A 97 7.39 4.67 -6.52
N LYS A 98 8.65 4.24 -6.42
CA LYS A 98 9.17 3.56 -5.23
C LYS A 98 9.09 4.43 -3.97
N ALA A 99 9.35 5.72 -4.08
CA ALA A 99 9.31 6.66 -2.95
C ALA A 99 7.92 6.78 -2.31
N CYS A 100 6.85 6.39 -3.02
CA CYS A 100 5.51 6.35 -2.46
C CYS A 100 5.33 5.22 -1.44
N GLU A 101 6.10 4.12 -1.55
CA GLU A 101 5.99 2.85 -0.79
C GLU A 101 4.63 2.11 -0.97
N GLU A 102 3.55 2.86 -1.09
CA GLU A 102 2.18 2.42 -1.22
C GLU A 102 1.40 3.36 -2.17
N LEU A 103 0.47 2.77 -2.91
CA LEU A 103 -0.42 3.43 -3.85
C LEU A 103 -1.87 3.04 -3.54
N GLN A 104 -2.81 3.85 -4.02
CA GLN A 104 -4.20 3.43 -4.14
C GLN A 104 -4.50 2.94 -5.55
N VAL A 105 -4.85 1.66 -5.67
CA VAL A 105 -5.31 1.06 -6.92
C VAL A 105 -6.76 0.64 -6.72
N LYS A 106 -7.68 1.21 -7.51
CA LYS A 106 -9.12 0.95 -7.38
C LYS A 106 -9.64 1.26 -5.97
N GLY A 107 -9.14 2.35 -5.36
CA GLY A 107 -9.46 2.76 -3.98
C GLY A 107 -8.99 1.77 -2.90
N LYS A 108 -8.14 0.80 -3.24
CA LYS A 108 -7.60 -0.20 -2.32
C LYS A 108 -6.09 -0.04 -2.19
N ARG A 109 -5.58 -0.51 -1.05
CA ARG A 109 -4.16 -0.47 -0.73
C ARG A 109 -3.34 -1.31 -1.71
N CYS A 110 -2.24 -0.76 -2.22
CA CYS A 110 -1.34 -1.45 -3.13
C CYS A 110 0.11 -1.15 -2.76
N MET A 111 0.85 -2.17 -2.32
CA MET A 111 2.24 -2.00 -1.89
C MET A 111 3.18 -2.00 -3.09
N VAL A 112 4.16 -1.10 -3.08
CA VAL A 112 5.20 -0.98 -4.10
C VAL A 112 6.46 -1.69 -3.61
N ILE A 113 6.87 -2.73 -4.32
CA ILE A 113 7.94 -3.62 -3.91
C ILE A 113 9.07 -3.57 -4.94
N ASP A 114 10.27 -3.27 -4.49
CA ASP A 114 11.48 -3.34 -5.30
C ASP A 114 12.30 -4.57 -4.94
N LEU A 115 12.38 -5.52 -5.87
CA LEU A 115 13.13 -6.77 -5.68
C LEU A 115 14.62 -6.64 -5.96
N SER A 116 15.09 -5.46 -6.40
CA SER A 116 16.53 -5.21 -6.51
C SER A 116 17.19 -5.00 -5.13
N LYS A 117 16.40 -4.98 -4.05
CA LYS A 117 16.89 -4.96 -2.67
C LYS A 117 16.57 -6.31 -2.03
N GLU A 118 17.57 -6.91 -1.39
CA GLU A 118 17.47 -8.24 -0.78
C GLU A 118 16.54 -8.29 0.45
N GLU A 119 16.16 -7.13 1.00
CA GLU A 119 15.26 -7.03 2.16
C GLU A 119 14.07 -6.11 1.87
N ILE A 120 12.85 -6.65 2.07
CA ILE A 120 11.61 -5.87 2.11
C ILE A 120 11.27 -5.65 3.59
N LYS A 121 11.43 -4.41 4.09
CA LYS A 121 10.99 -4.05 5.44
C LYS A 121 9.50 -3.70 5.40
N LEU A 122 8.65 -4.64 5.84
CA LEU A 122 7.22 -4.40 6.01
C LEU A 122 6.96 -3.97 7.45
N LYS A 123 6.39 -2.77 7.63
CA LYS A 123 5.86 -2.36 8.93
C LYS A 123 4.40 -2.77 8.98
N LEU A 124 4.10 -3.85 9.71
CA LEU A 124 2.73 -4.19 10.07
C LEU A 124 2.34 -3.25 11.23
N LEU A 125 1.28 -2.47 11.03
CA LEU A 125 0.68 -1.61 12.06
C LEU A 125 -0.31 -2.42 12.90
#